data_AF-A0A8H7F4D0-F1
#
_entry.id   AF-A0A8H7F4D0-F1
#
_cell.length_a   1.000
_cell.length_b   1.000
_cell.length_c   1.000
_cell.angle_alpha   90.00
_cell.angle_beta   90.00
_cell.angle_gamma   90.00
#
_symmetry.space_group_name_H-M   'P 1'
#
loop_
_entity.id
_entity.type
_entity.pdbx_description
1 polymer ?
#
loop_
_entity_poly.entity_id
_entity_poly.type
_entity_poly.pdbx_seq_one_letter_code
_entity_poly.pdbx_strand_id
1 'polypeptide(L)'
;MLADNAERSLYLLLYAIRLTSLAVIFTKITQKDVSTEAPKGKLTVEEALQQVLKNALVHDGLARGLRECAKALDKRQAHLCVLVETCTEAEYIKLIEALCAEHKINLIKVGDAKVLGTWAGLCKIDREGNPRKIVGCTCVVVKDYEPLS
;
A
#
# COMPACT_ATOMS: atom_id res chain seq x y z
N MET A 1 -35.04 45.22 4.23
CA MET A 1 -34.90 43.78 3.97
C MET A 1 -33.69 43.53 3.06
N LEU A 2 -32.50 43.99 3.48
CA LEU A 2 -31.26 43.92 2.70
C LEU A 2 -30.08 43.48 3.58
N ALA A 3 -30.34 42.61 4.57
CA ALA A 3 -29.31 42.08 5.47
C ALA A 3 -29.01 40.59 5.26
N ASP A 4 -29.78 39.87 4.44
CA ASP A 4 -29.74 38.39 4.43
C ASP A 4 -28.91 37.76 3.30
N ASN A 5 -28.29 38.55 2.41
CA ASN A 5 -27.51 38.02 1.28
C ASN A 5 -25.98 38.09 1.49
N ALA A 6 -25.50 39.08 2.24
CA ALA A 6 -24.10 39.19 2.62
C ALA A 6 -23.70 38.10 3.65
N GLU A 7 -24.57 37.82 4.62
CA GLU A 7 -24.27 36.78 5.62
C GLU A 7 -24.32 35.37 5.02
N ARG A 8 -25.25 35.09 4.10
CA ARG A 8 -25.33 33.78 3.40
C ARG A 8 -24.15 33.52 2.48
N SER A 9 -23.64 34.55 1.79
CA SER A 9 -22.43 34.44 0.97
C SER A 9 -21.18 34.24 1.82
N LEU A 10 -21.11 34.84 3.00
CA LEU A 10 -20.04 34.57 3.98
C LEU A 10 -20.12 33.14 4.54
N TYR A 11 -21.30 32.60 4.82
CA TYR A 11 -21.44 31.19 5.24
C TYR A 11 -21.10 30.19 4.13
N LEU A 12 -21.45 30.46 2.87
CA LEU A 12 -21.05 29.64 1.72
C LEU A 12 -19.54 29.71 1.45
N LEU A 13 -18.92 30.88 1.59
CA LEU A 13 -17.46 31.02 1.51
C LEU A 13 -16.75 30.34 2.69
N LEU A 14 -17.28 30.43 3.92
CA LEU A 14 -16.73 29.74 5.08
C LEU A 14 -16.85 28.21 4.96
N TYR A 15 -17.95 27.71 4.37
CA TYR A 15 -18.18 26.28 4.12
C TYR A 15 -17.31 25.76 2.96
N ALA A 16 -17.10 26.55 1.90
CA ALA A 16 -16.17 26.24 0.82
C ALA A 16 -14.71 26.22 1.32
N ILE A 17 -14.31 27.18 2.17
CA ILE A 17 -12.99 27.19 2.81
C ILE A 17 -12.84 26.01 3.79
N ARG A 18 -13.89 25.62 4.54
CA ARG A 18 -13.86 24.40 5.37
C ARG A 18 -13.79 23.11 4.55
N LEU A 19 -14.48 23.04 3.41
CA LEU A 19 -14.45 21.87 2.50
C LEU A 19 -13.08 21.70 1.84
N THR A 20 -12.45 22.79 1.39
CA THR A 20 -11.07 22.71 0.89
C THR A 20 -10.09 22.37 2.01
N SER A 21 -10.30 22.89 3.23
CA SER A 21 -9.48 22.52 4.40
C SER A 21 -9.63 21.04 4.79
N LEU A 22 -10.84 20.47 4.73
CA LEU A 22 -11.11 19.06 5.06
C LEU A 22 -10.61 18.12 3.96
N ALA A 23 -10.67 18.53 2.68
CA ALA A 23 -10.04 17.81 1.57
C ALA A 23 -8.51 17.81 1.68
N VAL A 24 -7.90 18.91 2.14
CA VAL A 24 -6.46 18.98 2.46
C VAL A 24 -6.11 18.14 3.69
N ILE A 25 -7.01 17.99 4.66
CA ILE A 25 -6.80 17.10 5.81
C ILE A 25 -6.92 15.62 5.39
N PHE A 26 -7.83 15.26 4.49
CA PHE A 26 -7.99 13.88 4.02
C PHE A 26 -6.81 13.41 3.15
N THR A 27 -6.18 14.31 2.38
CA THR A 27 -4.92 14.00 1.66
C THR A 27 -3.68 14.03 2.56
N LYS A 28 -3.76 14.58 3.77
CA LYS A 28 -2.66 14.57 4.76
C LYS A 28 -2.61 13.33 5.66
N ILE A 29 -3.63 12.45 5.65
CA ILE A 29 -3.64 11.23 6.48
C ILE A 29 -2.87 10.06 5.82
N THR A 30 -2.41 10.21 4.56
CA THR A 30 -1.60 9.19 3.88
C THR A 30 -0.08 9.44 3.95
N GLN A 31 0.39 10.32 4.84
CA GLN A 31 1.80 10.41 5.20
C GLN A 31 1.96 10.05 6.67
N LYS A 32 2.23 8.77 6.94
CA LYS A 32 2.90 8.35 8.16
C LYS A 32 4.36 8.07 7.78
N ASP A 33 5.15 9.14 7.80
CA ASP A 33 6.60 9.06 7.77
C ASP A 33 7.10 8.35 9.03
N VAL A 34 7.92 7.32 8.88
CA VAL A 34 9.17 7.26 9.64
C VAL A 34 10.28 7.02 8.61
N SER A 35 11.37 7.75 8.77
CA SER A 35 12.49 7.81 7.84
C SER A 35 13.79 7.71 8.63
N THR A 36 14.71 6.85 8.19
CA THR A 36 16.19 6.94 8.19
C THR A 36 16.69 5.70 7.41
N GLU A 37 17.58 5.70 6.40
CA GLU A 37 18.64 6.61 5.95
C GLU A 37 18.76 6.63 4.39
N ALA A 38 19.33 7.72 3.86
CA ALA A 38 19.52 8.15 2.45
C ALA A 38 20.59 7.32 1.66
N PRO A 39 20.83 7.46 0.32
CA PRO A 39 20.54 8.63 -0.54
C PRO A 39 20.07 8.40 -2.01
N LYS A 40 19.43 9.45 -2.55
CA LYS A 40 19.52 10.00 -3.92
C LYS A 40 18.99 9.18 -5.11
N GLY A 41 17.86 9.63 -5.63
CA GLY A 41 17.39 9.38 -6.98
C GLY A 41 15.90 9.66 -7.02
N LYS A 42 15.36 10.11 -8.15
CA LYS A 42 13.90 10.16 -8.34
C LYS A 42 13.43 8.71 -8.31
N LEU A 43 13.08 8.20 -7.13
CA LEU A 43 12.65 6.81 -7.00
C LEU A 43 11.40 6.64 -7.84
N THR A 44 11.49 5.73 -8.79
CA THR A 44 10.30 5.26 -9.50
C THR A 44 9.41 4.51 -8.51
N VAL A 45 8.09 4.47 -8.77
CA VAL A 45 7.12 3.84 -7.86
C VAL A 45 7.49 2.38 -7.54
N GLU A 46 8.07 1.69 -8.51
CA GLU A 46 8.50 0.29 -8.39
C GLU A 46 9.72 0.11 -7.48
N GLU A 47 10.71 1.01 -7.53
CA GLU A 47 11.88 0.96 -6.66
C GLU A 47 11.50 1.22 -5.20
N ALA A 48 10.54 2.13 -4.97
CA ALA A 48 9.99 2.37 -3.64
C ALA A 48 9.34 1.10 -3.06
N LEU A 49 8.59 0.35 -3.87
CA LEU A 49 7.98 -0.91 -3.43
C LEU A 49 9.02 -1.97 -3.08
N GLN A 50 10.08 -2.08 -3.87
CA GLN A 50 11.17 -3.00 -3.58
C GLN A 50 11.83 -2.68 -2.23
N GLN A 51 11.99 -1.40 -1.91
CA GLN A 51 12.59 -0.97 -0.65
C GLN A 51 11.68 -1.28 0.54
N VAL A 52 10.38 -1.02 0.42
CA VAL A 52 9.38 -1.36 1.45
C VAL A 52 9.33 -2.87 1.70
N LEU A 53 9.34 -3.68 0.64
CA LEU A 53 9.32 -5.15 0.77
C LEU A 53 10.60 -5.69 1.40
N LYS A 54 11.77 -5.13 1.07
CA LYS A 54 13.05 -5.50 1.70
C LYS A 54 13.06 -5.18 3.19
N ASN A 55 12.54 -4.01 3.58
CA ASN A 55 12.45 -3.65 5.00
C ASN A 55 11.48 -4.59 5.73
N ALA A 56 10.31 -4.84 5.16
CA ALA A 56 9.33 -5.75 5.75
C ALA A 56 9.85 -7.19 5.89
N LEU A 57 10.75 -7.65 5.00
CA LEU A 57 11.44 -8.94 5.16
C LEU A 57 12.34 -8.99 6.38
N VAL A 58 13.08 -7.91 6.68
CA VAL A 58 13.98 -7.86 7.85
C VAL A 58 13.21 -7.96 9.16
N HIS A 59 11.97 -7.46 9.18
CA HIS A 59 11.10 -7.44 10.36
C HIS A 59 10.13 -8.62 10.44
N ASP A 60 10.25 -9.62 9.56
CA ASP A 60 9.30 -10.75 9.44
C ASP A 60 7.82 -10.30 9.32
N GLY A 61 7.59 -9.09 8.79
CA GLY A 61 6.30 -8.42 8.74
C GLY A 61 5.48 -8.69 7.47
N LEU A 62 5.90 -9.65 6.64
CA LEU A 62 5.23 -10.00 5.38
C LEU A 62 4.29 -11.20 5.53
N ALA A 63 3.04 -11.01 5.15
CA ALA A 63 2.10 -12.10 4.90
C ALA A 63 2.13 -12.48 3.42
N ARG A 64 2.36 -13.76 3.15
CA ARG A 64 2.49 -14.29 1.78
C ARG A 64 1.39 -15.30 1.49
N GLY A 65 0.70 -15.10 0.38
CA GLY A 65 -0.36 -15.99 -0.06
C GLY A 65 -1.75 -15.63 0.48
N LEU A 66 -2.77 -16.09 -0.23
CA LEU A 66 -4.16 -15.62 -0.13
C LEU A 66 -4.74 -15.73 1.29
N ARG A 67 -4.55 -16.88 1.95
CA ARG A 67 -5.15 -17.13 3.27
C ARG A 67 -4.56 -16.25 4.36
N GLU A 68 -3.26 -16.00 4.32
CA GLU A 68 -2.60 -15.11 5.27
C GLU A 68 -2.95 -13.66 5.00
N CYS A 69 -3.05 -13.27 3.72
CA CYS A 69 -3.45 -11.93 3.31
C CYS A 69 -4.86 -11.59 3.82
N ALA A 70 -5.85 -12.46 3.56
CA ALA A 70 -7.21 -12.28 4.06
C ALA A 70 -7.24 -12.15 5.60
N LYS A 71 -6.53 -13.03 6.31
CA LYS A 71 -6.45 -12.97 7.78
C LYS A 71 -5.80 -11.67 8.29
N ALA A 72 -4.80 -11.14 7.57
CA ALA A 72 -4.12 -9.89 7.94
C ALA A 72 -5.01 -8.67 7.71
N LEU A 73 -5.77 -8.68 6.62
CA LEU A 73 -6.78 -7.68 6.28
C LEU A 73 -7.90 -7.65 7.33
N ASP A 74 -8.47 -8.82 7.68
CA ASP A 74 -9.54 -8.94 8.67
C ASP A 74 -9.11 -8.43 10.05
N LYS A 75 -7.85 -8.71 10.44
CA LYS A 75 -7.28 -8.27 11.72
C LYS A 75 -6.92 -6.79 11.74
N ARG A 76 -7.04 -6.06 10.62
CA ARG A 76 -6.64 -4.65 10.48
C ARG A 76 -5.16 -4.38 10.81
N GLN A 77 -4.33 -5.40 10.62
CA GLN A 77 -2.87 -5.29 10.79
C GLN A 77 -2.17 -4.92 9.49
N ALA A 78 -2.88 -4.93 8.37
CA ALA A 78 -2.35 -4.66 7.06
C ALA A 78 -2.25 -3.16 6.79
N HIS A 79 -1.07 -2.70 6.37
CA HIS A 79 -0.84 -1.32 5.94
C HIS A 79 -0.83 -1.17 4.43
N LEU A 80 -0.26 -2.14 3.72
CA LEU A 80 -0.12 -2.15 2.27
C LEU A 80 -0.47 -3.52 1.71
N CYS A 81 -1.21 -3.55 0.61
CA CYS A 81 -1.54 -4.78 -0.12
C CYS A 81 -1.03 -4.69 -1.55
N VAL A 82 -0.27 -5.70 -1.96
CA VAL A 82 0.22 -5.85 -3.32
C VAL A 82 -0.45 -7.06 -3.93
N LEU A 83 -1.11 -6.84 -5.06
CA LEU A 83 -1.86 -7.86 -5.80
C LEU A 83 -1.30 -8.00 -7.21
N VAL A 84 -1.26 -9.23 -7.71
CA VAL A 84 -0.92 -9.51 -9.11
C VAL A 84 -2.16 -9.49 -9.97
N GLU A 85 -2.11 -8.78 -11.10
CA GLU A 85 -3.23 -8.74 -12.05
C GLU A 85 -3.44 -10.08 -12.77
N THR A 86 -2.34 -10.81 -13.02
CA THR A 86 -2.33 -12.13 -13.65
C THR A 86 -2.68 -13.28 -12.68
N CYS A 87 -3.73 -13.12 -11.87
CA CYS A 87 -4.26 -14.22 -11.06
C CYS A 87 -5.06 -15.19 -11.92
N THR A 88 -4.92 -16.49 -11.66
CA THR A 88 -5.57 -17.59 -12.40
C THR A 88 -7.10 -17.54 -12.34
N GLU A 89 -7.67 -17.01 -11.26
CA GLU A 89 -9.11 -16.84 -11.08
C GLU A 89 -9.42 -15.40 -10.67
N ALA A 90 -10.40 -14.79 -11.35
CA ALA A 90 -10.84 -13.42 -11.09
C ALA A 90 -11.53 -13.26 -9.73
N GLU A 91 -11.95 -14.35 -9.10
CA GLU A 91 -12.56 -14.35 -7.76
C GLU A 91 -11.57 -13.86 -6.70
N TYR A 92 -10.29 -14.26 -6.78
CA TYR A 92 -9.28 -13.81 -5.81
C TYR A 92 -9.05 -12.31 -5.86
N ILE A 93 -9.07 -11.72 -7.06
CA ILE A 93 -8.91 -10.28 -7.25
C ILE A 93 -10.09 -9.55 -6.60
N LYS A 94 -11.32 -10.00 -6.87
CA LYS A 94 -12.54 -9.41 -6.31
C LYS A 94 -12.57 -9.48 -4.79
N LEU A 95 -12.16 -10.61 -4.21
CA LEU A 95 -12.12 -10.78 -2.75
C LEU A 95 -11.17 -9.77 -2.10
N ILE A 96 -9.97 -9.61 -2.65
CA ILE A 96 -8.98 -8.68 -2.07
C ILE A 96 -9.38 -7.22 -2.31
N GLU A 97 -9.91 -6.89 -3.48
CA GLU A 97 -10.42 -5.55 -3.76
C GLU A 97 -11.56 -5.16 -2.81
N ALA A 98 -12.48 -6.09 -2.54
CA ALA A 98 -13.56 -5.86 -1.57
C ALA A 98 -13.02 -5.63 -0.15
N LEU A 99 -12.12 -6.50 0.32
CA LEU A 99 -11.52 -6.38 1.66
C LEU A 99 -10.69 -5.09 1.80
N CYS A 100 -9.94 -4.70 0.77
CA CYS A 100 -9.20 -3.44 0.77
C CYS A 100 -10.11 -2.21 0.78
N ALA A 101 -11.25 -2.27 0.08
CA ALA A 101 -12.24 -1.18 0.08
C ALA A 101 -12.93 -1.02 1.44
N GLU A 102 -13.30 -2.12 2.10
CA GLU A 102 -13.94 -2.09 3.42
C GLU A 102 -13.01 -1.55 4.52
N HIS A 103 -11.74 -1.97 4.49
CA HIS A 103 -10.76 -1.60 5.52
C HIS A 103 -9.95 -0.34 5.20
N LYS A 104 -10.15 0.28 4.02
CA LYS A 104 -9.42 1.46 3.53
C LYS A 104 -7.91 1.26 3.49
N ILE A 105 -7.49 0.13 2.92
CA ILE A 105 -6.06 -0.23 2.81
C ILE A 105 -5.57 0.09 1.40
N ASN A 106 -4.35 0.60 1.30
CA ASN A 106 -3.75 0.95 0.02
C ASN A 106 -3.46 -0.31 -0.80
N LEU A 107 -4.04 -0.38 -2.00
CA LEU A 107 -3.88 -1.48 -2.94
C LEU A 107 -2.99 -1.05 -4.10
N ILE A 108 -1.99 -1.87 -4.42
CA ILE A 108 -1.09 -1.70 -5.55
C ILE A 108 -1.15 -2.96 -6.41
N LYS A 109 -1.27 -2.77 -7.72
CA LYS A 109 -1.31 -3.87 -8.69
C LYS A 109 0.03 -4.00 -9.40
N VAL A 110 0.47 -5.23 -9.62
CA VAL A 110 1.70 -5.56 -10.35
C VAL A 110 1.39 -6.63 -11.40
N GLY A 111 2.00 -6.54 -12.58
CA GLY A 111 1.71 -7.45 -13.69
C GLY A 111 2.25 -8.87 -13.50
N ASP A 112 3.44 -9.01 -12.89
CA ASP A 112 4.20 -10.26 -12.89
C ASP A 112 4.34 -10.91 -11.51
N ALA A 113 3.76 -12.10 -11.36
CA ALA A 113 3.84 -12.90 -10.12
C ALA A 113 5.28 -13.37 -9.78
N LYS A 114 6.10 -13.61 -10.79
CA LYS A 114 7.49 -14.06 -10.60
C LYS A 114 8.38 -12.94 -10.07
N VAL A 115 8.16 -11.70 -10.53
CA VAL A 115 8.89 -10.52 -10.08
C VAL A 115 8.49 -10.16 -8.65
N LEU A 116 7.20 -10.25 -8.30
CA LEU A 116 6.81 -10.12 -6.89
C LEU A 116 7.42 -11.22 -6.01
N GLY A 117 7.53 -12.44 -6.52
CA GLY A 117 8.16 -13.56 -5.83
C GLY A 117 9.64 -13.33 -5.49
N THR A 118 10.38 -12.62 -6.35
CA THR A 118 11.77 -12.23 -6.05
C THR A 118 11.84 -11.15 -4.98
N TRP A 119 10.94 -10.17 -5.02
CA TRP A 119 10.89 -9.10 -4.02
C TRP A 119 10.43 -9.59 -2.64
N ALA A 120 9.51 -10.56 -2.61
CA ALA A 120 9.04 -11.20 -1.38
C ALA A 120 10.01 -12.25 -0.80
N GLY A 121 11.20 -12.41 -1.38
CA GLY A 121 12.22 -13.33 -0.88
C GLY A 121 11.92 -14.81 -1.09
N LEU A 122 10.99 -15.18 -1.99
CA LEU A 122 10.66 -16.58 -2.30
C LEU A 122 11.62 -17.23 -3.31
N CYS A 123 12.85 -16.76 -3.36
CA CYS A 123 13.84 -17.17 -4.35
C CYS A 123 15.03 -17.83 -3.67
N LYS A 124 15.42 -18.99 -4.18
CA LYS A 124 16.70 -19.60 -3.83
C LYS A 124 17.80 -18.97 -4.67
N ILE A 125 18.78 -18.38 -4.00
CA ILE A 125 19.96 -17.77 -4.60
C ILE A 125 21.05 -18.84 -4.68
N ASP A 126 21.69 -18.98 -5.83
CA ASP A 126 22.87 -19.84 -5.98
C ASP A 126 24.16 -19.13 -5.53
N ARG A 127 25.27 -19.85 -5.51
CA ARG A 127 26.60 -19.32 -5.14
C ARG A 127 27.07 -18.14 -6.01
N GLU A 128 26.49 -17.96 -7.20
CA GLU A 128 26.80 -16.88 -8.14
C GLU A 128 25.85 -15.67 -8.04
N GLY A 129 24.88 -15.70 -7.11
CA GLY A 129 23.94 -14.60 -6.91
C GLY A 129 22.71 -14.62 -7.83
N ASN A 130 22.60 -15.61 -8.72
CA ASN A 130 21.45 -15.74 -9.63
C ASN A 130 20.27 -16.50 -8.98
N PRO A 131 19.01 -16.10 -9.21
CA PRO A 131 17.83 -16.77 -8.69
C PRO A 131 17.46 -18.00 -9.54
N ARG A 132 17.63 -19.22 -9.01
CA ARG A 132 17.33 -20.47 -9.76
C ARG A 132 15.96 -21.09 -9.50
N LYS A 133 15.31 -20.75 -8.39
CA LYS A 133 13.97 -21.27 -8.03
C LYS A 133 13.09 -20.16 -7.50
N ILE A 134 12.49 -19.42 -8.43
CA ILE A 134 11.55 -18.34 -8.14
C ILE A 134 10.16 -18.94 -7.98
N VAL A 135 9.60 -18.84 -6.77
CA VAL A 135 8.18 -19.16 -6.55
C VAL A 135 7.37 -17.89 -6.75
N GLY A 136 6.33 -17.97 -7.58
CA GLY A 136 5.45 -16.83 -7.82
C GLY A 136 4.61 -16.49 -6.59
N CYS A 137 4.47 -15.21 -6.30
CA CYS A 137 3.51 -14.69 -5.33
C CYS A 137 2.33 -14.09 -6.07
N THR A 138 1.11 -14.44 -5.67
CA THR A 138 -0.11 -13.78 -6.18
C THR A 138 -0.49 -12.55 -5.36
N CYS A 139 -0.29 -12.63 -4.03
CA CYS A 139 -0.67 -11.58 -3.11
C CYS A 139 0.36 -11.50 -1.97
N VAL A 140 0.71 -10.26 -1.61
CA VAL A 140 1.59 -9.96 -0.49
C VAL A 140 0.99 -8.82 0.30
N VAL A 141 0.94 -8.98 1.61
CA VAL A 141 0.44 -7.95 2.53
C VAL A 141 1.56 -7.60 3.51
N VAL A 142 1.82 -6.30 3.64
CA VAL A 142 2.77 -5.77 4.61
C VAL A 142 1.99 -5.47 5.89
N LYS A 143 2.34 -6.17 6.96
CA LYS A 143 1.84 -5.91 8.31
C LYS A 143 2.72 -4.91 9.01
N ASP A 144 4.00 -5.26 9.14
CA ASP A 144 4.97 -4.47 9.87
C ASP A 144 6.10 -4.08 8.91
N TYR A 145 6.23 -2.78 8.68
CA TYR A 145 7.39 -2.17 8.04
C TYR A 145 7.78 -1.01 8.95
N GLU A 146 8.16 -1.31 10.19
CA GLU A 146 8.61 -0.24 11.08
C GLU A 146 9.83 0.41 10.46
N PRO A 147 9.77 1.70 10.11
CA PRO A 147 10.97 2.42 9.81
C PRO A 147 11.60 2.73 11.17
N LEU A 148 12.88 2.40 11.30
CA LEU A 148 13.66 2.66 12.52
C LEU A 148 13.37 4.08 13.05
N SER A 149 12.91 4.14 14.29
CA SER A 149 12.73 5.36 15.09
C SER A 149 14.04 6.09 15.32
#